data_AF-A0A6P1ZN38-F1
#
_entry.id   AF-A0A6P1ZN38-F1
#
_cell.length_a   1.000
_cell.length_b   1.000
_cell.length_c   1.000
_cell.angle_alpha   90.00
_cell.angle_beta   90.00
_cell.angle_gamma   90.00
#
_symmetry.space_group_name_H-M   'P 1'
#
loop_
_entity.id
_entity.type
_entity.pdbx_description
1 polymer ?
#
loop_
_entity_poly.entity_id
_entity_poly.type
_entity_poly.pdbx_seq_one_letter_code
_entity_poly.pdbx_strand_id
1 'polypeptide(L)'
;MVRAECVGFKYSAGGTLMPYVPIVRTKAGELDAFARLLSHTVQGLIPCLELQPLEWEATKVQKNLESWAKKLQRSWPWETRCLLDLNVLDGSPWLGSALQALTTYGPSFTPVVTQASSPAFHSAISPYTEHDMGLCLRLNLNSQDLSNDISQLLSHHAALTADKIDVIVDFGAHTSIPLSIAPAITQTIASLPHVTDFRMVAFAATTFPENMAGFQRGISPASRGEWAFWQALRSQPALPRRIEFSDYTAAYPSDGFFDPLTMQMGAKIKYTADSHWVIVKGQGIKGRGYEQYRTLCADLMQLPEYCGSSFSWGDEFIEQCANGGKLGNARTWVSVAVNHHVVFVRDQLANLGVL
;
A
#
# COMPACT_ATOMS: atom_id res chain seq x y z
N MET A 1 -20.63 17.95 -6.76
CA MET A 1 -21.54 17.12 -5.94
C MET A 1 -20.92 15.74 -5.88
N VAL A 2 -20.52 15.28 -4.70
CA VAL A 2 -19.86 13.97 -4.55
C VAL A 2 -20.93 12.87 -4.74
N ARG A 3 -20.66 11.86 -5.57
CA ARG A 3 -21.64 10.81 -5.94
C ARG A 3 -21.76 9.74 -4.83
N ALA A 4 -22.82 8.93 -4.90
CA ALA A 4 -23.26 8.03 -3.82
C ALA A 4 -22.21 7.03 -3.31
N GLU A 5 -21.24 6.64 -4.14
CA GLU A 5 -20.17 5.70 -3.75
C GLU A 5 -19.05 6.36 -2.94
N CYS A 6 -18.98 7.69 -2.93
CA CYS A 6 -17.91 8.44 -2.27
C CYS A 6 -18.59 9.44 -1.34
N VAL A 7 -18.91 8.99 -0.14
CA VAL A 7 -19.81 9.74 0.76
C VAL A 7 -19.09 10.94 1.39
N GLY A 8 -17.74 10.95 1.29
CA GLY A 8 -16.87 11.91 1.94
C GLY A 8 -16.74 11.62 3.44
N PHE A 9 -15.64 12.06 4.03
CA PHE A 9 -15.29 11.75 5.42
C PHE A 9 -16.38 12.25 6.39
N LYS A 10 -17.16 11.33 6.96
CA LYS A 10 -18.09 11.61 8.05
C LYS A 10 -17.40 11.35 9.38
N TYR A 11 -16.94 12.41 10.04
CA TYR A 11 -16.52 12.32 11.45
C TYR A 11 -17.76 12.30 12.35
N SER A 12 -18.09 11.15 12.93
CA SER A 12 -18.87 11.13 14.17
C SER A 12 -17.91 11.43 15.33
N ALA A 13 -18.16 12.51 16.07
CA ALA A 13 -17.40 12.83 17.27
C ALA A 13 -17.51 11.67 18.28
N GLY A 14 -16.45 10.85 18.39
CA GLY A 14 -16.37 9.74 19.34
C GLY A 14 -15.99 8.37 18.77
N GLY A 15 -15.94 8.19 17.44
CA GLY A 15 -15.53 6.91 16.83
C GLY A 15 -14.00 6.81 16.64
N THR A 16 -13.38 5.72 17.09
CA THR A 16 -11.98 5.42 16.79
C THR A 16 -11.85 5.03 15.31
N LEU A 17 -11.15 5.83 14.50
CA LEU A 17 -10.90 5.50 13.10
C LEU A 17 -10.13 4.17 12.99
N MET A 18 -10.65 3.23 12.19
CA MET A 18 -9.92 2.02 11.83
C MET A 18 -8.66 2.39 11.05
N PRO A 19 -7.45 1.96 11.48
CA PRO A 19 -6.23 2.15 10.73
C PRO A 19 -6.28 1.52 9.33
N TYR A 20 -5.63 2.16 8.36
CA TYR A 20 -5.31 1.57 7.06
C TYR A 20 -3.80 1.43 6.93
N VAL A 21 -3.34 0.25 6.50
CA VAL A 21 -1.92 -0.09 6.39
C VAL A 21 -1.57 -0.42 4.94
N PRO A 22 -1.52 0.55 4.01
CA PRO A 22 -1.11 0.27 2.64
C PRO A 22 0.37 -0.12 2.59
N ILE A 23 0.69 -1.17 1.84
CA ILE A 23 2.05 -1.51 1.45
C ILE A 23 2.37 -0.70 0.18
N VAL A 24 3.28 0.26 0.33
CA VAL A 24 3.58 1.28 -0.66
C VAL A 24 5.00 1.09 -1.14
N ARG A 25 5.15 0.74 -2.41
CA ARG A 25 6.45 0.70 -3.08
C ARG A 25 6.97 2.13 -3.16
N THR A 26 8.12 2.45 -2.56
CA THR A 26 8.64 3.83 -2.51
C THR A 26 9.24 4.31 -3.84
N LYS A 27 8.58 3.99 -4.96
CA LYS A 27 8.88 4.49 -6.29
C LYS A 27 8.30 5.90 -6.46
N ALA A 28 8.70 6.55 -7.54
CA ALA A 28 8.50 7.97 -7.66
C ALA A 28 7.02 8.38 -7.81
N GLY A 29 6.16 7.54 -8.38
CA GLY A 29 4.74 7.87 -8.58
C GLY A 29 3.93 7.76 -7.29
N GLU A 30 4.22 6.73 -6.51
CA GLU A 30 3.62 6.39 -5.23
C GLU A 30 3.96 7.46 -4.19
N LEU A 31 5.24 7.83 -4.09
CA LEU A 31 5.66 8.93 -3.22
C LEU A 31 5.01 10.27 -3.61
N ASP A 32 4.86 10.54 -4.91
CA ASP A 32 4.15 11.74 -5.36
C ASP A 32 2.65 11.70 -5.01
N ALA A 33 2.03 10.52 -4.96
CA ALA A 33 0.64 10.37 -4.53
C ALA A 33 0.47 10.70 -3.05
N PHE A 34 1.39 10.19 -2.23
CA PHE A 34 1.41 10.39 -0.78
C PHE A 34 1.69 11.84 -0.41
N ALA A 35 2.60 12.51 -1.13
CA ALA A 35 2.87 13.95 -0.98
C ALA A 35 1.65 14.86 -1.25
N ARG A 36 0.57 14.31 -1.83
CA ARG A 36 -0.66 15.03 -2.20
C ARG A 36 -1.88 14.55 -1.43
N LEU A 37 -1.71 13.76 -0.38
CA LEU A 37 -2.80 13.38 0.51
C LEU A 37 -3.26 14.58 1.33
N LEU A 38 -4.56 14.66 1.58
CA LEU A 38 -5.15 15.67 2.43
C LEU A 38 -4.97 15.27 3.90
N SER A 39 -4.90 16.26 4.80
CA SER A 39 -4.62 16.02 6.23
C SER A 39 -5.60 15.04 6.89
N HIS A 40 -6.88 15.07 6.48
CA HIS A 40 -7.89 14.15 7.01
C HIS A 40 -7.71 12.71 6.51
N THR A 41 -7.08 12.51 5.35
CA THR A 41 -6.76 11.17 4.81
C THR A 41 -5.58 10.57 5.55
N VAL A 42 -4.60 11.41 5.92
CA VAL A 42 -3.42 11.01 6.74
C VAL A 42 -3.86 10.50 8.11
N GLN A 43 -4.94 11.06 8.69
CA GLN A 43 -5.45 10.60 9.98
C GLN A 43 -5.90 9.13 9.90
N GLY A 44 -5.25 8.27 10.70
CA GLY A 44 -5.49 6.82 10.72
C GLY A 44 -4.88 6.05 9.55
N LEU A 45 -3.94 6.65 8.82
CA LEU A 45 -3.12 5.97 7.82
C LEU A 45 -1.75 5.63 8.43
N ILE A 46 -1.31 4.38 8.30
CA ILE A 46 -0.01 3.89 8.78
C ILE A 46 0.67 3.16 7.61
N PRO A 47 1.31 3.88 6.67
CA PRO A 47 1.85 3.24 5.48
C PRO A 47 3.02 2.34 5.81
N CYS A 48 3.07 1.18 5.17
CA CYS A 48 4.25 0.33 5.08
C CYS A 48 5.04 0.70 3.84
N LEU A 49 6.04 1.58 4.01
CA LEU A 49 6.88 2.12 2.95
C LEU A 49 7.97 1.09 2.61
N GLU A 50 7.83 0.43 1.47
CA GLU A 50 8.72 -0.64 1.01
C GLU A 50 9.75 -0.12 0.01
N LEU A 51 11.02 -0.13 0.41
CA LEU A 51 12.12 0.17 -0.48
C LEU A 51 12.19 -0.90 -1.59
N GLN A 52 12.25 -0.43 -2.83
CA GLN A 52 12.34 -1.31 -3.98
C GLN A 52 13.79 -1.64 -4.33
N PRO A 53 14.05 -2.75 -5.04
CA PRO A 53 15.38 -3.07 -5.53
C PRO A 53 16.00 -1.88 -6.25
N LEU A 54 17.22 -1.58 -5.85
CA LEU A 54 17.96 -0.45 -6.35
C LEU A 54 18.63 -0.85 -7.66
N GLU A 55 18.01 -0.57 -8.81
CA GLU A 55 18.64 -0.68 -10.13
C GLU A 55 19.66 0.45 -10.35
N TRP A 56 20.55 0.64 -9.40
CA TRP A 56 21.46 1.78 -9.37
C TRP A 56 22.86 1.34 -9.78
N GLU A 57 23.49 2.15 -10.62
CA GLU A 57 24.93 2.05 -10.83
C GLU A 57 25.64 2.08 -9.47
N ALA A 58 26.53 1.11 -9.21
CA ALA A 58 27.22 0.96 -7.93
C ALA A 58 27.89 2.27 -7.45
N THR A 59 28.36 3.11 -8.38
CA THR A 59 29.01 4.40 -8.11
C THR A 59 28.06 5.50 -7.64
N LYS A 60 26.74 5.33 -7.80
CA LYS A 60 25.71 6.34 -7.48
C LYS A 60 24.78 5.93 -6.34
N VAL A 61 24.95 4.73 -5.77
CA VAL A 61 24.04 4.19 -4.74
C VAL A 61 23.87 5.14 -3.56
N GLN A 62 24.95 5.68 -2.99
CA GLN A 62 24.89 6.63 -1.89
C GLN A 62 24.04 7.87 -2.20
N LYS A 63 24.33 8.53 -3.32
CA LYS A 63 23.59 9.72 -3.77
C LYS A 63 22.12 9.40 -4.04
N ASN A 64 21.84 8.21 -4.56
CA ASN A 64 20.48 7.76 -4.83
C ASN A 64 19.71 7.46 -3.53
N LEU A 65 20.35 6.87 -2.51
CA LEU A 65 19.79 6.70 -1.16
C LEU A 65 19.46 8.05 -0.53
N GLU A 66 20.37 9.02 -0.62
CA GLU A 66 20.11 10.38 -0.11
C GLU A 66 18.94 11.07 -0.84
N SER A 67 18.88 10.92 -2.17
CA SER A 67 17.77 11.45 -2.97
C SER A 67 16.45 10.78 -2.62
N TRP A 68 16.46 9.46 -2.42
CA TRP A 68 15.32 8.67 -1.97
C TRP A 68 14.84 9.13 -0.58
N ALA A 69 15.75 9.24 0.40
CA ALA A 69 15.42 9.69 1.75
C ALA A 69 14.85 11.11 1.76
N LYS A 70 15.43 12.05 1.00
CA LYS A 70 14.88 13.41 0.81
C LYS A 70 13.50 13.41 0.18
N LYS A 71 13.25 12.50 -0.75
CA LYS A 71 11.94 12.38 -1.38
C LYS A 71 10.92 11.81 -0.40
N LEU A 72 11.29 10.76 0.33
CA LEU A 72 10.46 10.14 1.36
C LEU A 72 10.08 11.17 2.44
N GLN A 73 11.05 11.98 2.88
CA GLN A 73 10.84 13.11 3.81
C GLN A 73 9.68 14.02 3.38
N ARG A 74 9.66 14.39 2.11
CA ARG A 74 8.67 15.34 1.55
C ARG A 74 7.33 14.68 1.20
N SER A 75 7.27 13.35 1.25
CA SER A 75 6.11 12.58 0.79
C SER A 75 5.24 12.08 1.93
N TRP A 76 5.72 12.15 3.18
CA TRP A 76 4.99 11.69 4.35
C TRP A 76 5.20 12.66 5.53
N PRO A 77 4.16 12.98 6.33
CA PRO A 77 4.33 13.71 7.59
C PRO A 77 4.94 12.79 8.66
N TRP A 78 6.23 12.97 8.96
CA TRP A 78 7.03 12.10 9.85
C TRP A 78 6.74 12.26 11.34
N GLU A 79 5.89 13.23 11.70
CA GLU A 79 5.22 13.28 13.00
C GLU A 79 4.14 12.19 13.14
N THR A 80 3.72 11.60 12.02
CA THR A 80 2.76 10.49 11.99
C THR A 80 3.47 9.17 11.75
N ARG A 81 2.90 8.11 12.32
CA ARG A 81 3.46 6.78 12.33
C ARG A 81 3.54 6.18 10.91
N CYS A 82 4.69 5.61 10.57
CA CYS A 82 4.87 4.78 9.38
C CYS A 82 5.70 3.53 9.71
N LEU A 83 5.55 2.50 8.88
CA LEU A 83 6.40 1.32 8.87
C LEU A 83 7.37 1.45 7.69
N LEU A 84 8.62 1.04 7.89
CA LEU A 84 9.65 1.12 6.85
C LEU A 84 10.27 -0.24 6.60
N ASP A 85 10.02 -0.77 5.42
CA ASP A 85 10.53 -2.06 4.97
C ASP A 85 11.80 -1.86 4.12
N LEU A 86 12.93 -2.23 4.73
CA LEU A 86 14.27 -2.18 4.16
C LEU A 86 14.83 -3.57 3.86
N ASN A 87 14.02 -4.63 3.90
CA ASN A 87 14.51 -6.01 3.75
C ASN A 87 15.22 -6.24 2.40
N VAL A 88 14.93 -5.44 1.38
CA VAL A 88 15.67 -5.46 0.10
C VAL A 88 17.16 -5.14 0.23
N LEU A 89 17.58 -4.52 1.34
CA LEU A 89 18.96 -4.21 1.68
C LEU A 89 19.58 -5.23 2.64
N ASP A 90 18.88 -6.31 2.99
CA ASP A 90 19.47 -7.37 3.80
C ASP A 90 20.66 -8.01 3.07
N GLY A 91 21.77 -8.20 3.79
CA GLY A 91 23.06 -8.62 3.24
C GLY A 91 23.75 -7.58 2.35
N SER A 92 23.14 -6.42 2.09
CA SER A 92 23.71 -5.35 1.27
C SER A 92 24.67 -4.48 2.08
N PRO A 93 25.83 -4.07 1.53
CA PRO A 93 26.73 -3.11 2.19
C PRO A 93 26.10 -1.72 2.36
N TRP A 94 24.97 -1.47 1.69
CA TRP A 94 24.30 -0.16 1.65
C TRP A 94 23.25 0.05 2.73
N LEU A 95 22.95 -0.98 3.55
CA LEU A 95 21.97 -0.86 4.64
C LEU A 95 22.33 0.27 5.63
N GLY A 96 23.60 0.33 6.06
CA GLY A 96 24.08 1.38 6.96
C GLY A 96 23.94 2.79 6.36
N SER A 97 24.26 2.94 5.07
CA SER A 97 24.06 4.20 4.34
C SER A 97 22.59 4.61 4.26
N ALA A 98 21.69 3.66 4.03
CA ALA A 98 20.26 3.92 3.95
C ALA A 98 19.72 4.39 5.31
N LEU A 99 20.09 3.69 6.39
CA LEU A 99 19.77 4.06 7.76
C LEU A 99 20.32 5.44 8.13
N GLN A 100 21.57 5.74 7.79
CA GLN A 100 22.16 7.07 8.01
C GLN A 100 21.42 8.19 7.27
N ALA A 101 21.04 7.94 6.01
CA ALA A 101 20.26 8.89 5.24
C ALA A 101 18.89 9.14 5.89
N LEU A 102 18.22 8.08 6.38
CA LEU A 102 16.95 8.20 7.09
C LEU A 102 17.10 9.01 8.38
N THR A 103 18.09 8.72 9.23
CA THR A 103 18.33 9.48 10.47
C THR A 103 18.58 10.97 10.22
N THR A 104 19.16 11.31 9.06
CA THR A 104 19.41 12.70 8.67
C THR A 104 18.11 13.45 8.30
N TYR A 105 17.08 12.76 7.79
CA TYR A 105 15.91 13.40 7.16
C TYR A 105 14.54 12.98 7.72
N GLY A 106 14.40 11.85 8.41
CA GLY A 106 13.13 11.23 8.79
C GLY A 106 13.19 10.66 10.22
N PRO A 107 12.78 11.44 11.24
CA PRO A 107 13.13 11.16 12.62
C PRO A 107 12.37 10.00 13.28
N SER A 108 11.36 9.38 12.64
CA SER A 108 10.50 8.37 13.27
C SER A 108 9.91 7.38 12.26
N PHE A 109 10.40 6.13 12.23
CA PHE A 109 9.75 4.99 11.56
C PHE A 109 9.82 3.70 12.39
N THR A 110 8.81 2.83 12.26
CA THR A 110 8.87 1.45 12.79
C THR A 110 9.56 0.55 11.74
N PRO A 111 10.73 -0.04 12.00
CA PRO A 111 11.35 -0.96 11.05
C PRO A 111 10.50 -2.21 10.84
N VAL A 112 10.49 -2.73 9.62
CA VAL A 112 9.81 -3.99 9.26
C VAL A 112 10.83 -5.11 9.13
N VAL A 113 10.54 -6.26 9.73
CA VAL A 113 11.28 -7.51 9.56
C VAL A 113 10.35 -8.59 8.99
N THR A 114 10.92 -9.56 8.32
CA THR A 114 10.23 -10.70 7.71
C THR A 114 10.88 -11.99 8.17
N GLN A 115 10.29 -13.14 7.86
CA GLN A 115 10.90 -14.44 8.14
C GLN A 115 12.27 -14.64 7.46
N ALA A 116 12.57 -13.86 6.42
CA ALA A 116 13.84 -13.92 5.70
C ALA A 116 14.92 -12.98 6.27
N SER A 117 14.58 -12.13 7.24
CA SER A 117 15.53 -11.16 7.82
C SER A 117 16.69 -11.87 8.52
N SER A 118 17.92 -11.53 8.13
CA SER A 118 19.14 -12.10 8.67
C SER A 118 19.47 -11.53 10.06
N PRO A 119 20.22 -12.25 10.90
CA PRO A 119 20.68 -11.72 12.18
C PRO A 119 21.45 -10.40 12.06
N ALA A 120 22.17 -10.18 10.96
CA ALA A 120 22.88 -8.94 10.68
C ALA A 120 21.90 -7.77 10.43
N PHE A 121 20.81 -8.03 9.70
CA PHE A 121 19.74 -7.04 9.51
C PHE A 121 19.07 -6.68 10.82
N HIS A 122 18.71 -7.68 11.64
CA HIS A 122 18.15 -7.46 12.98
C HIS A 122 19.06 -6.56 13.82
N SER A 123 20.36 -6.87 13.89
CA SER A 123 21.33 -6.07 14.62
C SER A 123 21.46 -4.63 14.09
N ALA A 124 21.35 -4.42 12.78
CA ALA A 124 21.45 -3.10 12.17
C ALA A 124 20.23 -2.22 12.45
N ILE A 125 19.04 -2.81 12.57
CA ILE A 125 17.79 -2.07 12.82
C ILE A 125 17.43 -1.95 14.31
N SER A 126 18.05 -2.73 15.22
CA SER A 126 17.77 -2.66 16.66
C SER A 126 17.79 -1.24 17.25
N PRO A 127 18.72 -0.33 16.90
CA PRO A 127 18.70 1.05 17.41
C PRO A 127 17.45 1.86 17.03
N TYR A 128 16.70 1.40 16.02
CA TYR A 128 15.48 2.04 15.51
C TYR A 128 14.20 1.39 16.07
N THR A 129 14.35 0.42 16.98
CA THR A 129 13.22 -0.26 17.65
C THR A 129 12.91 0.32 19.03
N GLU A 130 13.78 1.18 19.56
CA GLU A 130 13.67 1.75 20.90
C GLU A 130 12.46 2.71 21.04
N HIS A 131 12.03 2.94 22.28
CA HIS A 131 10.88 3.80 22.63
C HIS A 131 9.55 3.37 21.97
N ASP A 132 8.67 4.33 21.65
CA ASP A 132 7.36 4.07 21.06
C ASP A 132 7.41 3.66 19.57
N MET A 133 8.62 3.52 19.00
CA MET A 133 8.85 3.12 17.61
C MET A 133 8.46 1.67 17.39
N GLY A 134 8.95 0.77 18.24
CA GLY A 134 8.62 -0.66 18.20
C GLY A 134 9.14 -1.36 16.94
N LEU A 135 8.48 -2.45 16.56
CA LEU A 135 8.87 -3.30 15.43
C LEU A 135 7.64 -3.79 14.68
N CYS A 136 7.72 -3.92 13.37
CA CYS A 136 6.69 -4.57 12.57
C CYS A 136 7.18 -5.92 12.06
N LEU A 137 6.43 -6.98 12.34
CA LEU A 137 6.62 -8.30 11.74
C LEU A 137 5.73 -8.41 10.50
N ARG A 138 6.31 -8.53 9.32
CA ARG A 138 5.57 -8.83 8.10
C ARG A 138 5.72 -10.31 7.78
N LEU A 139 4.66 -11.07 8.05
CA LEU A 139 4.64 -12.52 8.02
C LEU A 139 4.01 -13.02 6.72
N ASN A 140 4.77 -13.74 5.90
CA ASN A 140 4.19 -14.48 4.78
C ASN A 140 3.31 -15.62 5.30
N LEU A 141 2.01 -15.55 5.02
CA LEU A 141 1.00 -16.50 5.50
C LEU A 141 1.18 -17.92 4.93
N ASN A 142 1.96 -18.08 3.86
CA ASN A 142 2.30 -19.39 3.29
C ASN A 142 3.43 -20.12 4.05
N SER A 143 3.97 -19.52 5.11
CA SER A 143 4.94 -20.20 5.97
C SER A 143 4.31 -21.41 6.68
N GLN A 144 5.11 -22.45 6.90
CA GLN A 144 4.66 -23.70 7.51
C GLN A 144 4.44 -23.57 9.03
N ASP A 145 5.20 -22.73 9.71
CA ASP A 145 5.14 -22.58 11.18
C ASP A 145 5.29 -21.12 11.61
N LEU A 146 4.19 -20.37 11.46
CA LEU A 146 4.12 -18.96 11.85
C LEU A 146 4.36 -18.72 13.35
N SER A 147 4.06 -19.71 14.20
CA SER A 147 4.26 -19.59 15.64
C SER A 147 5.75 -19.61 15.98
N ASN A 148 6.50 -20.53 15.37
CA ASN A 148 7.95 -20.56 15.49
C ASN A 148 8.59 -19.33 14.84
N ASP A 149 8.11 -18.90 13.66
CA ASP A 149 8.61 -17.71 12.98
C ASP A 149 8.50 -16.46 13.87
N ILE A 150 7.34 -16.23 14.50
CA ILE A 150 7.16 -15.12 15.45
C ILE A 150 8.14 -15.27 16.62
N SER A 151 8.22 -16.45 17.23
CA SER A 151 9.10 -16.68 18.38
C SER A 151 10.56 -16.39 18.05
N GLN A 152 11.02 -16.79 16.86
CA GLN A 152 12.36 -16.52 16.37
C GLN A 152 12.59 -15.02 16.13
N LEU A 153 11.67 -14.33 15.45
CA LEU A 153 11.78 -12.89 15.19
C LEU A 153 11.82 -12.08 16.48
N LEU A 154 11.00 -12.46 17.46
CA LEU A 154 10.95 -11.81 18.78
C LEU A 154 12.20 -12.08 19.62
N SER A 155 12.85 -13.23 19.45
CA SER A 155 14.09 -13.55 20.17
C SER A 155 15.24 -12.56 19.90
N HIS A 156 15.25 -11.95 18.70
CA HIS A 156 16.21 -10.91 18.34
C HIS A 156 15.93 -9.55 19.01
N HIS A 157 14.74 -9.36 19.56
CA HIS A 157 14.25 -8.09 20.09
C HIS A 157 13.58 -8.28 21.46
N ALA A 158 14.19 -9.08 22.33
CA ALA A 158 13.64 -9.50 23.62
C ALA A 158 13.28 -8.36 24.60
N ALA A 159 13.77 -7.13 24.35
CA ALA A 159 13.40 -5.95 25.13
C ALA A 159 12.04 -5.37 24.74
N LEU A 160 11.50 -5.72 23.56
CA LEU A 160 10.19 -5.26 23.10
C LEU A 160 9.08 -6.09 23.74
N THR A 161 8.08 -5.39 24.24
CA THR A 161 6.81 -5.99 24.66
C THR A 161 5.86 -6.08 23.47
N ALA A 162 4.93 -7.04 23.51
CA ALA A 162 3.98 -7.26 22.42
C ALA A 162 3.19 -5.99 22.02
N ASP A 163 2.86 -5.12 22.96
CA ASP A 163 2.14 -3.85 22.72
C ASP A 163 2.96 -2.80 21.93
N LYS A 164 4.25 -3.07 21.66
CA LYS A 164 5.10 -2.29 20.76
C LYS A 164 5.29 -2.96 19.40
N ILE A 165 4.72 -4.13 19.19
CA ILE A 165 4.89 -4.93 17.98
C ILE A 165 3.65 -4.86 17.11
N ASP A 166 3.84 -4.59 15.83
CA ASP A 166 2.81 -4.69 14.81
C ASP A 166 3.02 -5.94 13.99
N VAL A 167 1.93 -6.49 13.48
CA VAL A 167 1.98 -7.66 12.61
C VAL A 167 1.20 -7.38 11.34
N ILE A 168 1.85 -7.51 10.20
CA ILE A 168 1.19 -7.61 8.90
C ILE A 168 1.20 -9.09 8.53
N VAL A 169 0.02 -9.71 8.56
CA VAL A 169 -0.20 -11.05 8.03
C VAL A 169 -0.38 -10.91 6.51
N ASP A 170 0.68 -11.22 5.77
CA ASP A 170 0.77 -10.98 4.34
C ASP A 170 0.44 -12.25 3.55
N PHE A 171 -0.75 -12.25 2.94
CA PHE A 171 -1.20 -13.30 2.05
C PHE A 171 -0.72 -13.09 0.61
N GLY A 172 -0.21 -11.90 0.27
CA GLY A 172 0.35 -11.62 -1.03
C GLY A 172 -0.69 -11.47 -2.14
N ALA A 173 -0.27 -11.75 -3.37
CA ALA A 173 -1.11 -11.61 -4.55
C ALA A 173 -1.77 -12.93 -4.98
N HIS A 174 -3.05 -12.85 -5.30
CA HIS A 174 -3.83 -13.98 -5.80
C HIS A 174 -4.69 -13.55 -6.99
N THR A 175 -4.91 -14.45 -7.95
CA THR A 175 -5.88 -14.18 -9.03
C THR A 175 -7.31 -14.03 -8.48
N SER A 176 -7.64 -14.78 -7.43
CA SER A 176 -8.90 -14.68 -6.69
C SER A 176 -8.71 -15.25 -5.29
N ILE A 177 -9.51 -14.78 -4.32
CA ILE A 177 -9.47 -15.26 -2.94
C ILE A 177 -10.87 -15.79 -2.57
N PRO A 178 -11.06 -17.12 -2.50
CA PRO A 178 -12.36 -17.69 -2.13
C PRO A 178 -12.75 -17.35 -0.69
N LEU A 179 -13.94 -16.81 -0.46
CA LEU A 179 -14.39 -16.47 0.90
C LEU A 179 -14.48 -17.70 1.82
N SER A 180 -14.61 -18.91 1.26
CA SER A 180 -14.67 -20.16 2.02
C SER A 180 -13.41 -20.48 2.82
N ILE A 181 -12.27 -19.86 2.52
CA ILE A 181 -11.02 -20.06 3.29
C ILE A 181 -10.92 -19.12 4.51
N ALA A 182 -11.82 -18.15 4.66
CA ALA A 182 -11.77 -17.18 5.76
C ALA A 182 -11.74 -17.83 7.17
N PRO A 183 -12.49 -18.91 7.45
CA PRO A 183 -12.40 -19.60 8.75
C PRO A 183 -11.02 -20.21 9.01
N ALA A 184 -10.38 -20.78 7.99
CA ALA A 184 -9.04 -21.37 8.12
C ALA A 184 -7.99 -20.28 8.40
N ILE A 185 -8.02 -19.18 7.64
CA ILE A 185 -7.14 -18.03 7.87
C ILE A 185 -7.38 -17.41 9.25
N THR A 186 -8.63 -17.34 9.69
CA THR A 186 -8.98 -16.88 11.05
C THR A 186 -8.34 -17.74 12.11
N GLN A 187 -8.42 -19.06 11.98
CA GLN A 187 -7.81 -19.99 12.93
C GLN A 187 -6.28 -19.83 12.97
N THR A 188 -5.65 -19.65 11.80
CA THR A 188 -4.22 -19.37 11.72
C THR A 188 -3.87 -18.08 12.47
N ILE A 189 -4.58 -16.98 12.21
CA ILE A 189 -4.35 -15.70 12.90
C ILE A 189 -4.59 -15.82 14.40
N ALA A 190 -5.67 -16.49 14.80
CA ALA A 190 -6.03 -16.69 16.20
C ALA A 190 -5.01 -17.55 16.97
N SER A 191 -4.24 -18.38 16.26
CA SER A 191 -3.19 -19.21 16.84
C SER A 191 -1.83 -18.50 16.98
N LEU A 192 -1.68 -17.28 16.43
CA LEU A 192 -0.41 -16.56 16.53
C LEU A 192 -0.08 -16.22 18.00
N PRO A 193 1.16 -16.47 18.46
CA PRO A 193 1.59 -16.05 19.79
C PRO A 193 1.36 -14.55 20.00
N HIS A 194 0.88 -14.17 21.18
CA HIS A 194 0.66 -12.77 21.57
C HIS A 194 -0.32 -11.98 20.66
N VAL A 195 -1.15 -12.67 19.86
CA VAL A 195 -2.03 -12.00 18.89
C VAL A 195 -2.89 -10.91 19.53
N THR A 196 -3.43 -11.12 20.74
CA THR A 196 -4.24 -10.15 21.47
C THR A 196 -3.46 -8.94 21.98
N ASP A 197 -2.16 -9.11 22.20
CA ASP A 197 -1.31 -8.15 22.89
C ASP A 197 -0.56 -7.24 21.90
N PHE A 198 -0.47 -7.64 20.62
CA PHE A 198 0.17 -6.82 19.59
C PHE A 198 -0.43 -5.42 19.50
N ARG A 199 0.39 -4.42 19.19
CA ARG A 199 -0.05 -3.04 18.93
C ARG A 199 -1.11 -3.00 17.82
N MET A 200 -0.88 -3.73 16.74
CA MET A 200 -1.74 -3.81 15.57
C MET A 200 -1.54 -5.15 14.87
N VAL A 201 -2.63 -5.69 14.31
CA VAL A 201 -2.58 -6.82 13.38
C VAL A 201 -3.35 -6.41 12.14
N ALA A 202 -2.70 -6.43 10.97
CA ALA A 202 -3.31 -6.14 9.67
C ALA A 202 -3.23 -7.38 8.78
N PHE A 203 -4.20 -7.52 7.87
CA PHE A 203 -4.20 -8.56 6.86
C PHE A 203 -3.95 -7.93 5.49
N ALA A 204 -2.86 -8.31 4.84
CA ALA A 204 -2.47 -7.82 3.53
C ALA A 204 -2.77 -8.85 2.44
N ALA A 205 -3.47 -8.43 1.39
CA ALA A 205 -3.64 -9.23 0.18
C ALA A 205 -3.88 -8.32 -1.03
N THR A 206 -3.79 -8.88 -2.23
CA THR A 206 -4.31 -8.21 -3.42
C THR A 206 -4.83 -9.22 -4.44
N THR A 207 -5.94 -8.85 -5.09
CA THR A 207 -6.40 -9.48 -6.33
C THR A 207 -6.21 -8.56 -7.54
N PHE A 208 -5.47 -7.47 -7.35
CA PHE A 208 -5.13 -6.57 -8.44
C PHE A 208 -4.39 -7.35 -9.55
N PRO A 209 -4.78 -7.22 -10.82
CA PRO A 209 -4.17 -7.98 -11.90
C PRO A 209 -2.67 -7.70 -12.05
N GLU A 210 -1.86 -8.76 -12.20
CA GLU A 210 -0.41 -8.66 -12.47
C GLU A 210 -0.12 -7.80 -13.71
N ASN A 211 -0.93 -7.99 -14.74
CA ASN A 211 -0.83 -7.23 -15.97
C ASN A 211 -2.22 -6.91 -16.53
N MET A 212 -2.23 -6.06 -17.54
CA MET A 212 -3.45 -5.56 -18.14
C MET A 212 -3.84 -6.33 -19.41
N ALA A 213 -3.22 -7.47 -19.70
CA ALA A 213 -3.43 -8.21 -20.96
C ALA A 213 -4.86 -8.75 -21.07
N GLY A 214 -5.47 -9.17 -19.95
CA GLY A 214 -6.84 -9.70 -19.91
C GLY A 214 -7.95 -8.66 -20.12
N PHE A 215 -7.64 -7.36 -20.13
CA PHE A 215 -8.62 -6.31 -20.31
C PHE A 215 -8.73 -5.88 -21.77
N GLN A 216 -9.96 -5.75 -22.28
CA GLN A 216 -10.20 -5.18 -23.60
C GLN A 216 -10.08 -3.65 -23.57
N ARG A 217 -10.04 -3.02 -24.75
CA ARG A 217 -10.11 -1.56 -24.84
C ARG A 217 -11.48 -1.07 -24.36
N GLY A 218 -11.51 0.11 -23.76
CA GLY A 218 -12.71 0.68 -23.13
C GLY A 218 -12.73 0.44 -21.63
N ILE A 219 -13.93 0.34 -21.07
CA ILE A 219 -14.18 0.25 -19.64
C ILE A 219 -14.37 -1.22 -19.28
N SER A 220 -13.72 -1.68 -18.21
CA SER A 220 -13.86 -3.04 -17.72
C SER A 220 -13.71 -3.08 -16.20
N PRO A 221 -14.55 -3.86 -15.49
CA PRO A 221 -14.41 -4.04 -14.06
C PRO A 221 -13.30 -5.07 -13.75
N ALA A 222 -12.65 -4.93 -12.60
CA ALA A 222 -11.84 -5.97 -11.97
C ALA A 222 -12.21 -6.12 -10.49
N SER A 223 -12.39 -7.32 -9.98
CA SER A 223 -12.82 -7.51 -8.57
C SER A 223 -11.81 -6.94 -7.56
N ARG A 224 -12.30 -6.40 -6.44
CA ARG A 224 -11.52 -6.15 -5.22
C ARG A 224 -11.69 -7.33 -4.26
N GLY A 225 -11.20 -8.49 -4.66
CA GLY A 225 -11.34 -9.73 -3.91
C GLY A 225 -10.67 -9.69 -2.54
N GLU A 226 -9.56 -8.96 -2.41
CA GLU A 226 -8.89 -8.68 -1.13
C GLU A 226 -9.78 -7.90 -0.16
N TRP A 227 -10.53 -6.91 -0.66
CA TRP A 227 -11.46 -6.12 0.14
C TRP A 227 -12.64 -6.96 0.62
N ALA A 228 -13.26 -7.73 -0.29
CA ALA A 228 -14.34 -8.64 0.06
C ALA A 228 -13.89 -9.73 1.05
N PHE A 229 -12.68 -10.27 0.87
CA PHE A 229 -12.11 -11.26 1.78
C PHE A 229 -11.83 -10.69 3.16
N TRP A 230 -11.24 -9.49 3.25
CA TRP A 230 -11.02 -8.84 4.54
C TRP A 230 -12.35 -8.58 5.29
N GLN A 231 -13.41 -8.19 4.59
CA GLN A 231 -14.75 -8.06 5.19
C GLN A 231 -15.29 -9.39 5.73
N ALA A 232 -15.11 -10.48 5.00
CA ALA A 232 -15.46 -11.82 5.46
C ALA A 232 -14.58 -12.28 6.63
N LEU A 233 -13.31 -11.89 6.67
CA LEU A 233 -12.36 -12.20 7.74
C LEU A 233 -12.75 -11.46 9.03
N ARG A 234 -12.94 -10.13 8.99
CA ARG A 234 -13.27 -9.31 10.17
C ARG A 234 -14.60 -9.67 10.84
N SER A 235 -15.50 -10.36 10.12
CA SER A 235 -16.79 -10.81 10.65
C SER A 235 -16.72 -12.19 11.29
N GLN A 236 -15.56 -12.86 11.27
CA GLN A 236 -15.39 -14.16 11.89
C GLN A 236 -15.37 -14.04 13.43
N PRO A 237 -16.23 -14.79 14.15
CA PRO A 237 -16.35 -14.69 15.60
C PRO A 237 -15.14 -15.25 16.35
N ALA A 238 -14.33 -16.09 15.69
CA ALA A 238 -13.14 -16.71 16.28
C ALA A 238 -11.92 -15.78 16.29
N LEU A 239 -12.01 -14.57 15.70
CA LEU A 239 -10.92 -13.60 15.78
C LEU A 239 -10.78 -13.05 17.20
N PRO A 240 -9.61 -13.16 17.83
CA PRO A 240 -9.41 -12.70 19.20
C PRO A 240 -9.24 -11.18 19.31
N ARG A 241 -9.18 -10.48 18.17
CA ARG A 241 -9.06 -9.02 18.07
C ARG A 241 -9.50 -8.50 16.71
N ARG A 242 -9.61 -7.18 16.58
CA ARG A 242 -9.77 -6.51 15.29
C ARG A 242 -8.53 -6.71 14.42
N ILE A 243 -8.76 -7.02 13.14
CA ILE A 243 -7.75 -7.12 12.08
C ILE A 243 -7.92 -5.96 11.12
N GLU A 244 -6.89 -5.12 11.00
CA GLU A 244 -6.89 -3.95 10.13
C GLU A 244 -6.73 -4.33 8.66
N PHE A 245 -7.23 -3.47 7.77
CA PHE A 245 -7.08 -3.68 6.34
C PHE A 245 -5.69 -3.25 5.87
N SER A 246 -5.05 -4.12 5.09
CA SER A 246 -3.84 -3.82 4.34
C SER A 246 -3.97 -4.36 2.91
N ASP A 247 -3.36 -3.66 1.98
CA ASP A 247 -3.25 -4.08 0.58
C ASP A 247 -1.99 -3.48 -0.06
N TYR A 248 -1.87 -3.63 -1.37
CA TYR A 248 -0.75 -3.17 -2.17
C TYR A 248 -1.07 -1.91 -2.98
N THR A 249 -2.04 -1.11 -2.50
CA THR A 249 -2.59 0.06 -3.20
C THR A 249 -3.10 -0.27 -4.61
N ALA A 250 -2.77 0.55 -5.62
CA ALA A 250 -3.13 0.34 -7.02
C ALA A 250 -2.07 -0.42 -7.84
N ALA A 251 -1.34 -1.34 -7.20
CA ALA A 251 -0.22 -2.07 -7.79
C ALA A 251 -0.27 -3.58 -7.48
N TYR A 252 0.39 -4.34 -8.36
CA TYR A 252 0.75 -5.73 -8.10
C TYR A 252 2.11 -5.77 -7.39
N PRO A 253 2.34 -6.66 -6.40
CA PRO A 253 3.58 -6.75 -5.62
C PRO A 253 4.74 -7.44 -6.38
N SER A 254 4.83 -7.16 -7.67
CA SER A 254 5.96 -7.54 -8.52
C SER A 254 6.01 -6.55 -9.68
N ASP A 255 7.21 -6.31 -10.20
CA ASP A 255 7.38 -5.52 -11.43
C ASP A 255 6.99 -6.29 -12.69
N GLY A 256 6.78 -7.60 -12.57
CA GLY A 256 6.61 -8.48 -13.71
C GLY A 256 7.81 -8.42 -14.65
N PHE A 257 7.69 -9.07 -15.81
CA PHE A 257 8.66 -8.95 -16.89
C PHE A 257 8.19 -7.91 -17.90
N PHE A 258 9.06 -6.95 -18.25
CA PHE A 258 8.81 -6.00 -19.33
C PHE A 258 9.98 -5.98 -20.31
N ASP A 259 9.77 -6.54 -21.50
CA ASP A 259 10.72 -6.43 -22.60
C ASP A 259 10.36 -5.22 -23.48
N PRO A 260 11.14 -4.12 -23.43
CA PRO A 260 10.85 -2.92 -24.22
C PRO A 260 10.96 -3.13 -25.74
N LEU A 261 11.55 -4.24 -26.21
CA LEU A 261 11.63 -4.57 -27.63
C LEU A 261 10.32 -5.15 -28.15
N THR A 262 9.62 -5.93 -27.32
CA THR A 262 8.42 -6.68 -27.72
C THR A 262 7.13 -6.17 -27.07
N MET A 263 7.22 -5.41 -25.98
CA MET A 263 6.08 -4.93 -25.19
C MET A 263 5.91 -3.41 -25.31
N GLN A 264 4.64 -2.97 -25.33
CA GLN A 264 4.30 -1.55 -25.34
C GLN A 264 3.48 -1.20 -24.11
N MET A 265 3.84 -0.08 -23.46
CA MET A 265 3.01 0.50 -22.42
C MET A 265 1.68 0.98 -23.03
N GLY A 266 0.56 0.48 -22.53
CA GLY A 266 -0.78 0.96 -22.86
C GLY A 266 -1.22 2.13 -21.97
N ALA A 267 -1.99 3.06 -22.53
CA ALA A 267 -2.75 4.04 -21.75
C ALA A 267 -3.81 3.32 -20.93
N LYS A 268 -3.89 3.64 -19.65
CA LYS A 268 -4.84 3.01 -18.73
C LYS A 268 -5.09 3.90 -17.52
N ILE A 269 -6.35 3.98 -17.10
CA ILE A 269 -6.74 4.53 -15.81
C ILE A 269 -7.16 3.35 -14.93
N LYS A 270 -6.64 3.33 -13.71
CA LYS A 270 -7.04 2.41 -12.65
C LYS A 270 -7.77 3.24 -11.62
N TYR A 271 -9.06 2.97 -11.42
CA TYR A 271 -9.90 3.75 -10.53
C TYR A 271 -10.58 2.82 -9.53
N THR A 272 -10.60 3.18 -8.25
CA THR A 272 -11.14 2.32 -7.20
C THR A 272 -12.62 2.64 -7.05
N ALA A 273 -13.46 1.61 -7.06
CA ALA A 273 -14.87 1.70 -6.69
C ALA A 273 -15.14 0.81 -5.47
N ASP A 274 -16.39 0.75 -5.03
CA ASP A 274 -16.74 0.14 -3.73
C ASP A 274 -16.26 -1.31 -3.58
N SER A 275 -16.61 -2.17 -4.54
CA SER A 275 -16.31 -3.61 -4.54
C SER A 275 -15.41 -4.06 -5.70
N HIS A 276 -15.02 -3.13 -6.57
CA HIS A 276 -14.28 -3.43 -7.79
C HIS A 276 -13.38 -2.25 -8.20
N TRP A 277 -12.54 -2.47 -9.20
CA TRP A 277 -11.77 -1.47 -9.90
C TRP A 277 -12.43 -1.17 -11.24
N VAL A 278 -12.52 0.10 -11.61
CA VAL A 278 -12.83 0.53 -12.97
C VAL A 278 -11.50 0.68 -13.72
N ILE A 279 -11.29 -0.19 -14.72
CA ILE A 279 -10.15 -0.15 -15.61
C ILE A 279 -10.58 0.49 -16.93
N VAL A 280 -10.07 1.68 -17.22
CA VAL A 280 -10.32 2.37 -18.50
C VAL A 280 -9.09 2.23 -19.37
N LYS A 281 -9.13 1.33 -20.34
CA LYS A 281 -7.97 0.94 -21.16
C LYS A 281 -8.02 1.56 -22.55
N GLY A 282 -6.97 2.30 -22.89
CA GLY A 282 -6.73 2.84 -24.22
C GLY A 282 -5.86 1.94 -25.08
N GLN A 283 -5.19 2.55 -26.05
CA GLN A 283 -4.24 1.92 -26.96
C GLN A 283 -2.80 2.03 -26.44
N GLY A 284 -1.86 1.41 -27.15
CA GLY A 284 -0.43 1.59 -26.92
C GLY A 284 -0.03 3.06 -26.97
N ILE A 285 0.79 3.50 -26.02
CA ILE A 285 1.33 4.86 -25.98
C ILE A 285 2.25 5.10 -27.18
N LYS A 286 3.01 4.09 -27.61
CA LYS A 286 3.81 4.13 -28.83
C LYS A 286 2.87 4.25 -30.03
N GLY A 287 2.82 5.45 -30.64
CA GLY A 287 1.95 5.77 -31.77
C GLY A 287 0.84 6.77 -31.44
N ARG A 288 0.02 6.51 -30.42
CA ARG A 288 -1.10 7.40 -30.04
C ARG A 288 -0.75 8.47 -28.99
N GLY A 289 0.37 8.30 -28.28
CA GLY A 289 0.78 9.21 -27.22
C GLY A 289 -0.19 9.23 -26.03
N TYR A 290 -0.04 10.26 -25.20
CA TYR A 290 -0.87 10.46 -24.01
C TYR A 290 -2.18 11.22 -24.29
N GLU A 291 -2.40 11.74 -25.50
CA GLU A 291 -3.60 12.55 -25.83
C GLU A 291 -4.91 11.79 -25.60
N GLN A 292 -4.88 10.47 -25.82
CA GLN A 292 -6.01 9.59 -25.55
C GLN A 292 -6.54 9.65 -24.11
N TYR A 293 -5.72 10.04 -23.13
CA TYR A 293 -6.17 10.15 -21.74
C TYR A 293 -7.29 11.18 -21.56
N ARG A 294 -7.43 12.18 -22.45
CA ARG A 294 -8.58 13.10 -22.39
C ARG A 294 -9.89 12.36 -22.53
N THR A 295 -9.99 11.51 -23.56
CA THR A 295 -11.17 10.67 -23.79
C THR A 295 -11.34 9.66 -22.68
N LEU A 296 -10.27 8.97 -22.24
CA LEU A 296 -10.37 7.99 -21.14
C LEU A 296 -10.86 8.64 -19.84
N CYS A 297 -10.43 9.87 -19.53
CA CYS A 297 -10.92 10.62 -18.38
C CYS A 297 -12.37 11.05 -18.56
N ALA A 298 -12.74 11.56 -19.74
CA ALA A 298 -14.12 11.94 -20.03
C ALA A 298 -15.08 10.74 -19.92
N ASP A 299 -14.66 9.56 -20.40
CA ASP A 299 -15.40 8.30 -20.29
C ASP A 299 -15.58 7.89 -18.82
N LEU A 300 -14.51 7.94 -18.01
CA LEU A 300 -14.57 7.67 -16.57
C LEU A 300 -15.52 8.62 -15.84
N MET A 301 -15.48 9.91 -16.14
CA MET A 301 -16.31 10.92 -15.46
C MET A 301 -17.82 10.76 -15.71
N GLN A 302 -18.20 10.04 -16.78
CA GLN A 302 -19.60 9.73 -17.04
C GLN A 302 -20.12 8.61 -16.12
N LEU A 303 -19.23 7.75 -15.61
CA LEU A 303 -19.57 6.60 -14.80
C LEU A 303 -20.05 6.98 -13.38
N PRO A 304 -21.01 6.25 -12.80
CA PRO A 304 -21.49 6.50 -11.43
C PRO A 304 -20.38 6.37 -10.37
N GLU A 305 -19.36 5.55 -10.63
CA GLU A 305 -18.22 5.30 -9.76
C GLU A 305 -17.32 6.53 -9.59
N TYR A 306 -17.30 7.47 -10.54
CA TYR A 306 -16.45 8.67 -10.42
C TYR A 306 -16.90 9.58 -9.27
N CYS A 307 -16.02 9.74 -8.27
CA CYS A 307 -16.27 10.48 -7.04
C CYS A 307 -16.38 12.00 -7.23
N GLY A 308 -15.89 12.56 -8.34
CA GLY A 308 -15.84 13.99 -8.58
C GLY A 308 -14.52 14.65 -8.15
N SER A 309 -14.17 15.77 -8.77
CA SER A 309 -12.86 16.41 -8.64
C SER A 309 -12.49 16.88 -7.25
N SER A 310 -13.46 17.12 -6.37
CA SER A 310 -13.22 17.50 -4.98
C SER A 310 -12.88 16.33 -4.05
N PHE A 311 -12.96 15.08 -4.52
CA PHE A 311 -12.77 13.90 -3.69
C PHE A 311 -11.30 13.64 -3.35
N SER A 312 -10.43 13.69 -4.36
CA SER A 312 -8.99 13.51 -4.19
C SER A 312 -8.22 14.34 -5.21
N TRP A 313 -6.92 14.50 -5.00
CA TRP A 313 -6.05 15.09 -6.03
C TRP A 313 -6.05 14.28 -7.33
N GLY A 314 -6.13 12.95 -7.23
CA GLY A 314 -6.24 12.07 -8.40
C GLY A 314 -7.49 12.36 -9.22
N ASP A 315 -8.63 12.58 -8.54
CA ASP A 315 -9.90 12.92 -9.18
C ASP A 315 -9.88 14.31 -9.83
N GLU A 316 -9.26 15.29 -9.17
CA GLU A 316 -9.02 16.62 -9.74
C GLU A 316 -8.20 16.54 -11.02
N PHE A 317 -7.12 15.74 -11.01
CA PHE A 317 -6.27 15.55 -12.19
C PHE A 317 -7.04 14.92 -13.35
N ILE A 318 -7.91 13.94 -13.08
CA ILE A 318 -8.77 13.31 -14.09
C ILE A 318 -9.68 14.34 -14.76
N GLU A 319 -10.37 15.18 -13.97
CA GLU A 319 -11.24 16.23 -14.50
C GLU A 319 -10.46 17.27 -15.31
N GLN A 320 -9.32 17.73 -14.81
CA GLN A 320 -8.45 18.67 -15.53
C GLN A 320 -7.96 18.06 -16.85
N CYS A 321 -7.59 16.78 -16.86
CA CYS A 321 -7.12 16.10 -18.06
C CYS A 321 -8.22 16.02 -19.14
N ALA A 322 -9.44 15.66 -18.75
CA ALA A 322 -10.59 15.65 -19.65
C ALA A 322 -10.86 17.04 -20.25
N ASN A 323 -10.66 18.11 -19.45
CA ASN A 323 -10.97 19.50 -19.82
C ASN A 323 -9.80 20.29 -20.42
N GLY A 324 -8.87 19.62 -21.12
CA GLY A 324 -7.78 20.32 -21.83
C GLY A 324 -6.51 20.56 -21.01
N GLY A 325 -6.46 20.15 -19.74
CA GLY A 325 -5.30 20.26 -18.85
C GLY A 325 -4.16 19.31 -19.20
N LYS A 326 -3.23 19.13 -18.25
CA LYS A 326 -2.03 18.29 -18.44
C LYS A 326 -2.41 16.82 -18.64
N LEU A 327 -1.76 16.16 -19.59
CA LEU A 327 -1.95 14.72 -19.86
C LEU A 327 -1.21 13.82 -18.86
N GLY A 328 -0.17 14.35 -18.21
CA GLY A 328 0.73 13.57 -17.37
C GLY A 328 1.63 12.61 -18.18
N ASN A 329 2.28 11.72 -17.45
CA ASN A 329 3.10 10.63 -18.00
C ASN A 329 2.84 9.35 -17.19
N ALA A 330 3.55 8.25 -17.48
CA ALA A 330 3.39 6.98 -16.78
C ALA A 330 3.48 7.13 -15.24
N ARG A 331 4.41 7.93 -14.73
CA ARG A 331 4.54 8.23 -13.29
C ARG A 331 3.32 8.98 -12.76
N THR A 332 2.82 9.98 -13.50
CA THR A 332 1.60 10.73 -13.11
C THR A 332 0.40 9.81 -12.96
N TRP A 333 0.20 8.87 -13.89
CA TRP A 333 -0.96 7.96 -13.84
C TRP A 333 -0.84 6.92 -12.73
N VAL A 334 0.37 6.55 -12.30
CA VAL A 334 0.58 5.83 -11.03
C VAL A 334 0.15 6.69 -9.85
N SER A 335 0.59 7.96 -9.81
CA SER A 335 0.23 8.87 -8.72
C SER A 335 -1.28 9.09 -8.59
N VAL A 336 -1.97 9.26 -9.72
CA VAL A 336 -3.43 9.44 -9.78
C VAL A 336 -4.14 8.22 -9.20
N ALA A 337 -3.77 7.01 -9.65
CA ALA A 337 -4.39 5.77 -9.19
C ALA A 337 -4.17 5.52 -7.69
N VAL A 338 -2.93 5.69 -7.21
CA VAL A 338 -2.58 5.46 -5.80
C VAL A 338 -3.23 6.51 -4.89
N ASN A 339 -3.23 7.79 -5.28
CA ASN A 339 -3.84 8.86 -4.48
C ASN A 339 -5.34 8.63 -4.30
N HIS A 340 -6.06 8.43 -5.41
CA HIS A 340 -7.48 8.15 -5.37
C HIS A 340 -7.79 6.89 -4.56
N HIS A 341 -7.06 5.79 -4.79
CA HIS A 341 -7.27 4.54 -4.06
C HIS A 341 -7.09 4.69 -2.55
N VAL A 342 -6.00 5.32 -2.09
CA VAL A 342 -5.76 5.52 -0.67
C VAL A 342 -6.86 6.38 -0.04
N VAL A 343 -7.27 7.46 -0.70
CA VAL A 343 -8.37 8.32 -0.24
C VAL A 343 -9.68 7.54 -0.16
N PHE A 344 -9.98 6.72 -1.18
CA PHE A 344 -11.17 5.89 -1.26
C PHE A 344 -11.24 4.85 -0.14
N VAL A 345 -10.16 4.09 0.10
CA VAL A 345 -10.10 3.08 1.16
C VAL A 345 -10.21 3.74 2.54
N ARG A 346 -9.59 4.90 2.75
CA ARG A 346 -9.76 5.66 4.00
C ARG A 346 -11.21 6.10 4.21
N ASP A 347 -11.89 6.57 3.17
CA ASP A 347 -13.31 6.93 3.23
C ASP A 347 -14.19 5.71 3.56
N GLN A 348 -13.95 4.57 2.91
CA GLN A 348 -14.66 3.31 3.19
C GLN A 348 -14.47 2.88 4.65
N LEU A 349 -13.23 2.88 5.16
CA LEU A 349 -12.93 2.47 6.54
C LEU A 349 -13.52 3.44 7.57
N ALA A 350 -13.53 4.74 7.28
CA ALA A 350 -14.17 5.74 8.15
C ALA A 350 -15.68 5.50 8.26
N ASN A 351 -16.34 5.15 7.15
CA ASN A 351 -17.78 4.91 7.13
C ASN A 351 -18.18 3.51 7.66
N LEU A 352 -17.29 2.53 7.62
CA LEU A 352 -17.50 1.20 8.24
C LEU A 352 -17.44 1.22 9.78
N GLY A 353 -16.85 2.25 10.38
CA GLY A 353 -16.72 2.40 11.84
C GLY A 353 -17.93 3.05 12.52
N VAL A 354 -18.99 3.38 11.76
CA VAL A 354 -20.16 4.16 12.22
C VAL A 354 -21.42 3.27 12.37
N LEU A 355 -21.27 1.94 12.39
CA LEU A 355 -22.37 0.99 12.55
C LEU A 355 -22.47 0.41 13.97
#